data_AF-A0A8K0FKE2-F1
#
_entry.id   AF-A0A8K0FKE2-F1
#
_cell.length_a   1.000
_cell.length_b   1.000
_cell.length_c   1.000
_cell.angle_alpha   90.00
_cell.angle_beta   90.00
_cell.angle_gamma   90.00
#
_symmetry.space_group_name_H-M   'P 1'
#
loop_
_entity.id
_entity.type
_entity.pdbx_description
1 polymer ?
#
loop_
_entity_poly.entity_id
_entity_poly.type
_entity_poly.pdbx_seq_one_letter_code
_entity_poly.pdbx_strand_id
1 'polypeptide(L)'
;PPPPPETKDDLEQLTAEIKKMANSVRNKLKSMERNIEQDEARSSADLRIRKSQHSVLSRKFVDVMTKYNEAQVDFRERSKGRIQRQLEITGKNTTDEELEEMLESGNPSIFTSGIMDSQISKQALSEIEGRHKDIVRLESSIKELHDMFVDIAMLVENQ
;
A
#
# COMPACT_ATOMS: atom_id res chain seq x y z
N PRO A 1 21.15 -8.22 -7.98
CA PRO A 1 21.61 -7.68 -6.68
C PRO A 1 20.43 -7.24 -5.79
N PRO A 2 20.43 -7.60 -4.50
CA PRO A 2 19.52 -6.99 -3.52
C PRO A 2 19.82 -5.47 -3.42
N PRO A 3 18.81 -4.63 -3.18
CA PRO A 3 19.01 -3.21 -2.93
C PRO A 3 19.85 -3.03 -1.65
N PRO A 4 20.69 -1.97 -1.57
CA PRO A 4 21.44 -1.69 -0.36
C PRO A 4 20.50 -1.47 0.84
N PRO A 5 20.94 -1.81 2.07
CA PRO A 5 20.12 -1.66 3.27
C PRO A 5 19.63 -0.21 3.49
N GLU A 6 20.44 0.79 3.13
CA GLU A 6 20.07 2.22 3.18
C GLU A 6 18.79 2.52 2.38
N THR A 7 18.66 1.97 1.16
CA THR A 7 17.44 2.15 0.36
C THR A 7 16.20 1.48 0.94
N LYS A 8 16.35 0.48 1.81
CA LYS A 8 15.21 -0.17 2.49
C LYS A 8 14.72 0.68 3.65
N ASP A 9 15.63 1.22 4.44
CA ASP A 9 15.30 2.10 5.56
C ASP A 9 14.66 3.40 5.05
N ASP A 10 15.18 3.97 3.96
CA ASP A 10 14.59 5.14 3.29
C ASP A 10 13.15 4.88 2.82
N LEU A 11 12.88 3.69 2.26
CA LEU A 11 11.54 3.32 1.81
C LEU A 11 10.57 3.16 2.99
N GLU A 12 11.02 2.57 4.10
CA GLU A 12 10.23 2.44 5.32
C GLU A 12 9.91 3.82 5.91
N GLN A 13 10.90 4.73 5.93
CA GLN A 13 10.72 6.12 6.36
C GLN A 13 9.71 6.87 5.48
N LEU A 14 9.87 6.81 4.15
CA LEU A 14 8.95 7.45 3.21
C LEU A 14 7.52 6.92 3.35
N THR A 15 7.36 5.61 3.53
CA THR A 15 6.05 4.99 3.78
C THR A 15 5.40 5.53 5.05
N ALA A 16 6.18 5.66 6.13
CA ALA A 16 5.70 6.21 7.39
C ALA A 16 5.33 7.70 7.29
N GLU A 17 6.12 8.49 6.56
CA GLU A 17 5.85 9.90 6.30
C GLU A 17 4.59 10.11 5.46
N ILE A 18 4.41 9.33 4.39
CA ILE A 18 3.20 9.34 3.56
C ILE A 18 1.99 9.00 4.43
N LYS A 19 2.05 7.96 5.25
CA LYS A 19 0.97 7.57 6.17
C LYS A 19 0.62 8.70 7.15
N LYS A 20 1.64 9.33 7.75
CA LYS A 20 1.43 10.44 8.70
C LYS A 20 0.77 11.64 8.02
N MET A 21 1.24 12.00 6.83
CA MET A 21 0.71 13.12 6.07
C MET A 21 -0.70 12.86 5.55
N ALA A 22 -0.97 11.65 5.05
CA ALA A 22 -2.30 11.24 4.60
C ALA A 22 -3.32 11.33 5.73
N ASN A 23 -2.99 10.82 6.92
CA ASN A 23 -3.86 10.95 8.09
C ASN A 23 -4.07 12.40 8.53
N SER A 24 -3.04 13.25 8.44
CA SER A 24 -3.18 14.68 8.74
C SER A 24 -4.14 15.37 7.77
N VAL A 25 -4.01 15.10 6.46
CA VAL A 25 -4.90 15.65 5.43
C VAL A 25 -6.32 15.16 5.62
N ARG A 26 -6.52 13.85 5.85
CA ARG A 26 -7.83 13.25 6.16
C ARG A 26 -8.52 13.95 7.34
N ASN A 27 -7.81 14.16 8.44
CA ASN A 27 -8.36 14.82 9.62
C ASN A 27 -8.74 16.28 9.36
N LYS A 28 -7.95 16.99 8.56
CA LYS A 28 -8.25 18.38 8.15
C LYS A 28 -9.48 18.44 7.25
N LEU A 29 -9.61 17.53 6.28
CA LEU A 29 -10.79 17.44 5.41
C LEU A 29 -12.06 17.16 6.23
N LYS A 30 -12.03 16.18 7.13
CA LYS A 30 -13.15 15.90 8.06
C LYS A 30 -13.50 17.10 8.94
N SER A 31 -12.51 17.87 9.39
CA SER A 31 -12.78 19.09 10.15
C SER A 31 -13.42 20.18 9.27
N MET A 32 -13.02 20.31 8.00
CA MET A 32 -13.64 21.25 7.07
C MET A 32 -15.10 20.89 6.81
N GLU A 33 -15.39 19.61 6.60
CA GLU A 33 -16.76 19.10 6.43
C GLU A 33 -17.65 19.44 7.62
N ARG A 34 -17.24 19.11 8.85
CA ARG A 34 -18.03 19.44 10.06
C ARG A 34 -18.32 20.93 10.19
N ASN A 35 -17.36 21.79 9.85
CA ASN A 35 -17.57 23.24 9.86
C ASN A 35 -18.58 23.68 8.79
N ILE A 36 -18.56 23.04 7.62
CA ILE A 36 -19.53 23.30 6.55
C ILE A 36 -20.93 22.87 7.00
N GLU A 37 -21.08 21.70 7.62
CA GLU A 37 -22.35 21.17 8.14
C GLU A 37 -22.95 22.09 9.22
N GLN A 38 -22.11 22.64 10.11
CA GLN A 38 -22.55 23.52 11.18
C GLN A 38 -23.10 24.88 10.68
N ASP A 39 -22.59 25.36 9.54
CA ASP A 39 -22.92 26.67 8.97
C ASP A 39 -24.04 26.61 7.90
N GLU A 40 -24.63 25.43 7.63
CA GLU A 40 -25.63 25.25 6.56
C GLU A 40 -26.88 26.12 6.69
N ALA A 41 -27.23 26.55 7.90
CA ALA A 41 -28.37 27.43 8.14
C ALA A 41 -28.21 28.84 7.52
N ARG A 42 -27.00 29.24 7.10
CA ARG A 42 -26.72 30.54 6.50
C ARG A 42 -26.01 30.39 5.15
N SER A 43 -26.79 30.43 4.08
CA SER A 43 -26.23 30.49 2.72
C SER A 43 -25.45 31.79 2.51
N SER A 44 -24.13 31.69 2.53
CA SER A 44 -23.19 32.81 2.38
C SER A 44 -22.15 32.53 1.29
N ALA A 45 -21.51 33.60 0.80
CA ALA A 45 -20.39 33.45 -0.14
C ALA A 45 -19.24 32.66 0.50
N ASP A 46 -18.99 32.85 1.79
CA ASP A 46 -17.97 32.10 2.55
C ASP A 46 -18.27 30.60 2.58
N LEU A 47 -19.53 30.21 2.85
CA LEU A 47 -19.95 28.80 2.84
C LEU A 47 -19.75 28.15 1.47
N ARG A 48 -20.09 28.85 0.38
CA ARG A 48 -19.86 28.35 -1.00
C ARG A 48 -18.38 28.16 -1.30
N ILE A 49 -17.53 29.10 -0.87
CA ILE A 49 -16.08 29.00 -1.03
C ILE A 49 -15.57 27.77 -0.26
N ARG A 50 -15.98 27.58 1.00
CA ARG A 50 -15.58 26.42 1.81
C ARG A 50 -16.00 25.09 1.17
N LYS A 51 -17.25 24.97 0.70
CA LYS A 51 -17.75 23.79 -0.02
C LYS A 51 -16.91 23.50 -1.27
N SER A 52 -16.66 24.52 -2.08
CA SER A 52 -15.85 24.39 -3.30
C SER A 52 -14.40 23.95 -2.99
N GLN A 53 -13.76 24.57 -2.00
CA GLN A 53 -12.40 24.23 -1.59
C GLN A 53 -12.32 22.81 -1.02
N HIS A 54 -13.26 22.43 -0.14
CA HIS A 54 -13.35 21.06 0.38
C HIS A 54 -13.42 20.05 -0.76
N SER A 55 -14.34 20.27 -1.72
CA SER A 55 -14.53 19.40 -2.87
C SER A 55 -13.25 19.25 -3.72
N VAL A 56 -12.55 20.35 -4.01
CA VAL A 56 -11.30 20.34 -4.78
C VAL A 56 -10.17 19.62 -4.02
N LEU A 57 -10.02 19.88 -2.73
CA LEU A 57 -8.97 19.27 -1.92
C LEU A 57 -9.20 17.77 -1.74
N SER A 58 -10.45 17.34 -1.52
CA SER A 58 -10.82 15.92 -1.42
C SER A 58 -10.52 15.17 -2.72
N ARG A 59 -10.88 15.72 -3.89
CA ARG A 59 -10.52 15.12 -5.19
C ARG A 59 -9.01 14.99 -5.37
N LYS A 60 -8.25 16.06 -5.12
CA LYS A 60 -6.79 16.02 -5.23
C LYS A 60 -6.16 14.99 -4.29
N PHE A 61 -6.71 14.86 -3.08
CA PHE A 61 -6.23 13.89 -2.12
C PHE A 61 -6.47 12.46 -2.62
N VAL A 62 -7.69 12.16 -3.10
CA VAL A 62 -8.01 10.87 -3.74
C VAL A 62 -7.06 10.59 -4.90
N ASP A 63 -6.87 11.54 -5.82
CA ASP A 63 -5.98 11.38 -6.98
C ASP A 63 -4.54 10.99 -6.59
N VAL A 64 -3.99 11.64 -5.55
CA VAL A 64 -2.62 11.35 -5.07
C VAL A 64 -2.57 9.99 -4.37
N MET A 65 -3.56 9.65 -3.55
CA MET A 65 -3.59 8.36 -2.87
C MET A 65 -3.79 7.21 -3.86
N THR A 66 -4.52 7.43 -4.96
CA THR A 66 -4.70 6.42 -6.02
C THR A 66 -3.37 6.12 -6.71
N LYS A 67 -2.62 7.16 -7.08
CA LYS A 67 -1.26 7.00 -7.65
C LYS A 67 -0.31 6.30 -6.69
N TYR A 68 -0.43 6.59 -5.39
CA TYR A 68 0.36 5.89 -4.38
C TYR A 68 0.00 4.41 -4.32
N ASN A 69 -1.30 4.06 -4.33
CA ASN A 69 -1.76 2.67 -4.38
C ASN A 69 -1.29 1.94 -5.66
N GLU A 70 -1.36 2.58 -6.83
CA GLU A 70 -0.83 2.03 -8.08
C GLU A 70 0.67 1.70 -7.96
N ALA A 71 1.46 2.63 -7.42
CA ALA A 71 2.89 2.41 -7.20
C ALA A 71 3.17 1.26 -6.21
N GLN A 72 2.30 1.08 -5.21
CA GLN A 72 2.36 -0.05 -4.28
C GLN A 72 2.08 -1.37 -5.00
N VAL A 73 0.96 -1.47 -5.73
CA VAL A 73 0.61 -2.67 -6.50
C VAL A 73 1.72 -3.06 -7.48
N ASP A 74 2.28 -2.09 -8.22
CA ASP A 74 3.43 -2.34 -9.11
C ASP A 74 4.67 -2.88 -8.38
N PHE A 75 4.89 -2.46 -7.13
CA PHE A 75 5.97 -2.98 -6.30
C PHE A 75 5.68 -4.40 -5.79
N ARG A 76 4.42 -4.70 -5.47
CA ARG A 76 3.96 -6.06 -5.12
C ARG A 76 4.27 -7.04 -6.23
N GLU A 77 3.83 -6.74 -7.45
CA GLU A 77 3.99 -7.62 -8.61
C GLU A 77 5.46 -7.84 -8.96
N ARG A 78 6.28 -6.80 -8.87
CA ARG A 78 7.74 -6.94 -9.04
C ARG A 78 8.38 -7.80 -7.95
N SER A 79 7.86 -7.76 -6.72
CA SER A 79 8.36 -8.60 -5.62
C SER A 79 7.91 -10.05 -5.78
N LYS A 80 6.67 -10.28 -6.21
CA LYS A 80 6.13 -11.60 -6.57
C LYS A 80 6.97 -12.25 -7.68
N GLY A 81 7.20 -11.54 -8.79
CA GLY A 81 8.03 -12.07 -9.90
C GLY A 81 9.48 -12.39 -9.49
N ARG A 82 10.04 -11.65 -8.51
CA ARG A 82 11.36 -12.01 -7.94
C ARG A 82 11.30 -13.30 -7.14
N ILE A 83 10.27 -13.51 -6.32
CA ILE A 83 10.08 -14.76 -5.57
C ILE A 83 9.96 -15.92 -6.55
N GLN A 84 9.12 -15.80 -7.58
CA GLN A 84 8.97 -16.82 -8.63
C GLN A 84 10.33 -17.19 -9.24
N ARG A 85 11.13 -16.18 -9.61
CA ARG A 85 12.45 -16.41 -10.19
C ARG A 85 13.41 -17.13 -9.23
N GLN A 86 13.36 -16.81 -7.94
CA GLN A 86 14.19 -17.48 -6.94
C GLN A 86 13.75 -18.94 -6.71
N LEU A 87 12.44 -19.22 -6.78
CA LEU A 87 11.92 -20.59 -6.74
C LEU A 87 12.41 -21.41 -7.93
N GLU A 88 12.37 -20.86 -9.15
CA GLU A 88 12.91 -21.53 -10.34
C GLU A 88 14.41 -21.86 -10.21
N ILE A 89 15.22 -20.95 -9.65
CA ILE A 89 16.66 -21.18 -9.41
C ILE A 89 16.88 -22.35 -8.44
N THR A 90 15.97 -22.54 -7.48
CA THR A 90 16.02 -23.66 -6.53
C THR A 90 15.49 -24.98 -7.11
N GLY A 91 15.04 -24.96 -8.38
CA GLY A 91 14.47 -26.13 -9.07
C GLY A 91 12.98 -26.35 -8.80
N LYS A 92 12.30 -25.37 -8.18
CA LYS A 92 10.86 -25.42 -7.90
C LYS A 92 10.12 -24.55 -8.92
N ASN A 93 9.54 -25.19 -9.93
CA ASN A 93 8.63 -24.51 -10.85
C ASN A 93 7.31 -24.23 -10.12
N THR A 94 6.81 -23.01 -10.23
CA THR A 94 5.60 -22.56 -9.53
C THR A 94 4.80 -21.66 -10.46
N THR A 95 3.52 -21.97 -10.64
CA THR A 95 2.62 -21.12 -11.43
C THR A 95 2.31 -19.81 -10.69
N ASP A 96 1.69 -18.87 -11.39
CA ASP A 96 1.32 -17.59 -10.78
C ASP A 96 0.27 -17.78 -9.65
N GLU A 97 -0.67 -18.71 -9.87
CA GLU A 97 -1.73 -19.07 -8.92
C GLU A 97 -1.15 -19.80 -7.70
N GLU A 98 -0.28 -20.79 -7.90
CA GLU A 98 0.38 -21.50 -6.81
C GLU A 98 1.21 -20.53 -5.95
N LEU A 99 1.89 -19.57 -6.59
CA LEU A 99 2.66 -18.56 -5.87
C LEU A 99 1.75 -17.65 -5.04
N GLU A 100 0.58 -17.28 -5.56
CA GLU A 100 -0.39 -16.48 -4.83
C GLU A 100 -0.89 -17.23 -3.58
N GLU A 101 -1.27 -18.50 -3.71
CA GLU A 101 -1.66 -19.35 -2.57
C GLU A 101 -0.54 -19.44 -1.52
N MET A 102 0.72 -19.53 -1.97
CA MET A 102 1.87 -19.54 -1.08
C MET A 102 2.02 -18.24 -0.30
N LEU A 103 1.80 -17.09 -0.93
CA LEU A 103 1.82 -15.78 -0.28
C LEU A 103 0.67 -15.64 0.72
N GLU A 104 -0.54 -16.05 0.35
CA GLU A 104 -1.74 -15.98 1.20
C GLU A 104 -1.67 -16.92 2.41
N SER A 105 -0.93 -18.03 2.31
CA SER A 105 -0.80 -19.01 3.39
C SER A 105 -0.23 -18.44 4.69
N GLY A 106 0.50 -17.33 4.62
CA GLY A 106 1.19 -16.71 5.75
C GLY A 106 2.27 -17.59 6.38
N ASN A 107 2.63 -18.72 5.76
CA ASN A 107 3.57 -19.70 6.30
C ASN A 107 4.90 -19.68 5.52
N PRO A 108 5.96 -19.04 6.03
CA PRO A 108 7.26 -18.95 5.32
C PRO A 108 7.87 -20.31 4.96
N SER A 109 7.55 -21.38 5.71
CA SER A 109 8.09 -22.72 5.44
C SER A 109 7.61 -23.30 4.09
N ILE A 110 6.51 -22.78 3.53
CA ILE A 110 5.98 -23.22 2.23
C ILE A 110 6.97 -22.98 1.09
N PHE A 111 7.79 -21.92 1.20
CA PHE A 111 8.85 -21.60 0.25
C PHE A 111 10.02 -22.57 0.35
N THR A 112 10.29 -23.14 1.53
CA THR A 112 11.42 -24.06 1.76
C THR A 112 11.09 -25.52 1.44
N SER A 113 9.80 -25.88 1.33
CA SER A 113 9.38 -27.26 1.13
C SER A 113 9.80 -27.79 -0.25
N GLY A 114 10.53 -28.90 -0.24
CA GLY A 114 10.99 -29.63 -1.44
C GLY A 114 12.31 -29.12 -2.04
N ILE A 115 12.96 -28.12 -1.44
CA ILE A 115 14.23 -27.57 -1.93
C ILE A 115 15.41 -28.30 -1.29
N MET A 116 16.37 -28.73 -2.12
CA MET A 116 17.60 -29.37 -1.64
C MET A 116 18.51 -28.37 -0.90
N ASP A 117 19.18 -28.83 0.16
CA ASP A 117 20.09 -28.00 0.93
C ASP A 117 21.40 -27.75 0.16
N SER A 118 21.59 -26.51 -0.28
CA SER A 118 22.77 -26.05 -1.02
C SER A 118 23.04 -24.58 -0.68
N GLN A 119 24.26 -24.09 -0.92
CA GLN A 119 24.57 -22.68 -0.70
C GLN A 119 23.72 -21.75 -1.58
N ILE A 120 23.41 -22.18 -2.81
CA ILE A 120 22.56 -21.45 -3.76
C ILE A 120 21.12 -21.38 -3.23
N SER A 121 20.58 -22.49 -2.74
CA SER A 121 19.22 -22.51 -2.19
C SER A 121 19.09 -21.69 -0.91
N LYS A 122 20.10 -21.68 -0.04
CA LYS A 122 20.12 -20.79 1.15
C LYS A 122 20.03 -19.31 0.76
N GLN A 123 20.76 -18.90 -0.27
CA GLN A 123 20.74 -17.51 -0.74
C GLN A 123 19.39 -17.15 -1.38
N ALA A 124 18.85 -18.03 -2.23
CA ALA A 124 17.54 -17.84 -2.85
C ALA A 124 16.43 -17.73 -1.79
N LEU A 125 16.45 -18.61 -0.79
CA LEU A 125 15.49 -18.61 0.32
C LEU A 125 15.56 -17.33 1.16
N SER A 126 16.77 -16.84 1.46
CA SER A 126 16.92 -15.56 2.18
C SER A 126 16.34 -14.38 1.40
N GLU A 127 16.50 -14.37 0.07
CA GLU A 127 15.89 -13.35 -0.78
C GLU A 127 14.36 -13.48 -0.80
N ILE A 128 13.83 -14.70 -0.91
CA ILE A 128 12.38 -14.97 -0.87
C ILE A 128 11.77 -14.47 0.45
N GLU A 129 12.36 -14.82 1.58
CA GLU A 129 11.89 -14.36 2.89
C GLU A 129 11.89 -12.82 3.01
N GLY A 130 12.95 -12.18 2.50
CA GLY A 130 13.04 -10.72 2.46
C GLY A 130 11.91 -10.08 1.64
N ARG A 131 11.63 -10.62 0.45
CA ARG A 131 10.58 -10.13 -0.45
C ARG A 131 9.18 -10.41 0.10
N HIS A 132 8.97 -11.58 0.70
CA HIS A 132 7.70 -11.91 1.34
C HIS A 132 7.39 -10.92 2.47
N LYS A 133 8.37 -10.57 3.31
CA LYS A 133 8.20 -9.52 4.35
C LYS A 133 7.83 -8.17 3.73
N ASP A 134 8.43 -7.81 2.60
CA ASP A 134 8.11 -6.57 1.91
C ASP A 134 6.66 -6.58 1.38
N ILE A 135 6.19 -7.70 0.80
CA ILE A 135 4.80 -7.89 0.35
C ILE A 135 3.82 -7.76 1.52
N VAL A 136 4.06 -8.45 2.64
CA VAL A 136 3.18 -8.40 3.81
C VAL A 136 3.02 -6.97 4.36
N ARG A 137 4.11 -6.20 4.41
CA ARG A 137 4.07 -4.80 4.83
C ARG A 137 3.28 -3.94 3.86
N LEU A 138 3.46 -4.18 2.56
CA LEU A 138 2.75 -3.48 1.52
C LEU A 138 1.24 -3.73 1.60
N GLU A 139 0.83 -4.98 1.76
CA GLU A 139 -0.58 -5.37 1.90
C GLU A 139 -1.24 -4.72 3.12
N SER A 140 -0.52 -4.63 4.24
CA SER A 140 -0.98 -3.84 5.40
C SER A 140 -1.17 -2.36 5.05
N SER A 141 -0.26 -1.76 4.28
CA SER A 141 -0.39 -0.37 3.85
C SER A 141 -1.56 -0.17 2.87
N ILE A 142 -1.76 -1.08 1.91
CA ILE A 142 -2.87 -1.02 0.95
C ILE A 142 -4.21 -1.12 1.67
N LYS A 143 -4.31 -2.00 2.66
CA LYS A 143 -5.53 -2.13 3.49
C LYS A 143 -5.86 -0.84 4.22
N GLU A 144 -4.87 -0.17 4.80
CA GLU A 144 -5.08 1.13 5.45
C GLU A 144 -5.51 2.24 4.46
N LEU A 145 -4.99 2.22 3.23
CA LEU A 145 -5.44 3.11 2.17
C LEU A 145 -6.89 2.84 1.77
N HIS A 146 -7.27 1.57 1.65
CA HIS A 146 -8.63 1.16 1.36
C HIS A 146 -9.61 1.71 2.42
N ASP A 147 -9.30 1.53 3.71
CA ASP A 147 -10.11 2.09 4.79
C ASP A 147 -10.25 3.61 4.67
N MET A 148 -9.16 4.30 4.32
CA MET A 148 -9.17 5.74 4.06
C MET A 148 -10.01 6.14 2.85
N PHE A 149 -10.00 5.37 1.76
CA PHE A 149 -10.82 5.61 0.57
C PHE A 149 -12.29 5.42 0.85
N VAL A 150 -12.68 4.36 1.56
CA VAL A 150 -14.07 4.12 1.96
C VAL A 150 -14.59 5.32 2.77
N ASP A 151 -13.77 5.79 3.71
CA ASP A 151 -14.07 6.97 4.51
C ASP A 151 -14.25 8.27 3.70
N ILE A 152 -13.54 8.43 2.57
CA ILE A 152 -13.58 9.66 1.75
C ILE A 152 -14.59 9.57 0.62
N ALA A 153 -14.81 8.39 0.05
CA ALA A 153 -15.86 8.15 -0.93
C ALA A 153 -17.23 8.52 -0.35
N MET A 154 -17.48 8.18 0.93
CA MET A 154 -18.66 8.63 1.67
C MET A 154 -18.76 10.17 1.81
N LEU A 155 -17.64 10.92 1.77
CA LEU A 155 -17.63 12.40 1.82
C LEU A 155 -17.86 13.04 0.45
N VAL A 156 -17.60 12.29 -0.63
CA VAL A 156 -17.73 12.76 -2.01
C VAL A 156 -19.10 12.38 -2.59
N GLU A 157 -19.69 11.26 -2.18
CA GLU A 157 -21.04 10.84 -2.59
C GLU A 157 -22.17 11.65 -1.94
N ASN A 158 -21.92 12.30 -0.80
CA ASN A 158 -22.89 13.16 -0.10
C ASN A 158 -22.85 14.65 -0.52
N GLN A 159 -22.19 15.00 -1.63
CA GLN A 159 -22.08 16.37 -2.16
C GLN A 159 -23.05 16.70 -3.29
#